data_AF-A0A7W7YJ33-F1
#
_entry.id   AF-A0A7W7YJ33-F1
#
_cell.length_a   1.000
_cell.length_b   1.000
_cell.length_c   1.000
_cell.angle_alpha   90.00
_cell.angle_beta   90.00
_cell.angle_gamma   90.00
#
_symmetry.space_group_name_H-M   'P 1'
#
loop_
_entity.id
_entity.type
_entity.pdbx_description
1 polymer ?
#
loop_
_entity_poly.entity_id
_entity_poly.type
_entity_poly.pdbx_seq_one_letter_code
_entity_poly.pdbx_strand_id
1 'polypeptide(L)'
;MTPPDPIAHVRALHASFEARTGYPIRWNVHRERQWSEWCRWADWEWTDADLARVIAYLRSQIQAGKRNEGALKFDNLIGSPDRFEEDLNLAKESAKASRLYRPKPQPTPPPSQGLPSLDEAKEWAAKLKEKL
;
A
#
# COMPACT_ATOMS: atom_id res chain seq x y z
N MET A 1 21.17 -14.28 9.75
CA MET A 1 21.34 -15.71 10.16
C MET A 1 20.83 -16.57 9.03
N THR A 2 21.69 -17.39 8.42
CA THR A 2 21.29 -18.22 7.28
C THR A 2 20.23 -19.25 7.70
N PRO A 3 19.09 -19.36 6.98
CA PRO A 3 18.07 -20.34 7.30
C PRO A 3 18.59 -21.77 7.07
N PRO A 4 18.05 -22.77 7.80
CA PRO A 4 18.49 -24.17 7.70
C PRO A 4 18.25 -24.79 6.32
N ASP A 5 17.24 -24.31 5.58
CA ASP A 5 17.02 -24.63 4.17
C ASP A 5 16.92 -23.33 3.33
N PRO A 6 18.05 -22.86 2.80
CA PRO A 6 18.12 -21.66 1.96
C PRO A 6 17.22 -21.72 0.72
N ILE A 7 17.10 -22.90 0.10
CA ILE A 7 16.37 -23.05 -1.17
C ILE A 7 14.87 -23.08 -0.92
N ALA A 8 14.40 -23.80 0.10
CA ALA A 8 13.00 -23.75 0.49
C ALA A 8 12.57 -22.34 0.90
N HIS A 9 13.43 -21.60 1.61
CA HIS A 9 13.17 -20.20 1.96
C HIS A 9 13.02 -19.31 0.72
N VAL A 10 13.97 -19.40 -0.21
CA VAL A 10 13.96 -18.65 -1.47
C VAL A 10 12.73 -19.00 -2.33
N ARG A 11 12.30 -20.27 -2.35
CA ARG A 11 11.04 -20.66 -3.01
C ARG A 11 9.80 -20.08 -2.34
N ALA A 12 9.78 -20.01 -1.00
CA ALA A 12 8.67 -19.40 -0.27
C ALA A 12 8.56 -17.90 -0.59
N LEU A 13 9.68 -17.19 -0.66
CA LEU A 13 9.73 -15.78 -1.08
C LEU A 13 9.22 -15.60 -2.52
N HIS A 14 9.61 -16.48 -3.44
CA HIS A 14 9.09 -16.46 -4.81
C HIS A 14 7.57 -16.61 -4.86
N ALA A 15 7.02 -17.61 -4.17
CA ALA A 15 5.58 -17.84 -4.11
C ALA A 15 4.85 -16.62 -3.53
N SER A 16 5.42 -16.00 -2.50
CA SER A 16 4.87 -14.77 -1.90
C SER A 16 4.91 -13.58 -2.87
N PHE A 17 6.02 -13.40 -3.60
CA PHE A 17 6.12 -12.38 -4.64
C PHE A 17 5.03 -12.54 -5.69
N GLU A 18 4.82 -13.75 -6.21
CA GLU A 18 3.78 -14.02 -7.22
C GLU A 18 2.39 -13.73 -6.68
N ALA A 19 2.08 -14.18 -5.46
CA ALA A 19 0.79 -13.97 -4.82
C ALA A 19 0.47 -12.47 -4.61
N ARG A 20 1.48 -11.65 -4.30
CA ARG A 20 1.31 -10.22 -3.98
C ARG A 20 1.31 -9.32 -5.20
N THR A 21 2.12 -9.66 -6.21
CA THR A 21 2.22 -8.87 -7.44
C THR A 21 1.19 -9.29 -8.49
N GLY A 22 0.73 -10.55 -8.46
CA GLY A 22 -0.10 -11.13 -9.51
C GLY A 22 0.67 -11.42 -10.79
N TYR A 23 2.00 -11.31 -10.79
CA TYR A 23 2.84 -11.64 -11.93
C TYR A 23 3.33 -13.07 -11.79
N PRO A 24 2.79 -14.03 -12.59
CA PRO A 24 3.34 -15.37 -12.63
C PRO A 24 4.70 -15.32 -13.32
N ILE A 25 5.75 -15.76 -12.64
CA ILE A 25 7.11 -15.77 -13.17
C ILE A 25 7.63 -17.19 -13.15
N ARG A 26 8.16 -17.61 -14.29
CA ARG A 26 8.71 -18.96 -14.41
C ARG A 26 9.89 -19.14 -13.45
N TRP A 27 9.75 -20.10 -12.54
CA TRP A 27 10.87 -20.60 -11.74
C TRP A 27 11.93 -21.23 -12.63
N ASN A 28 13.18 -20.79 -12.46
CA ASN A 28 14.36 -21.36 -13.11
C ASN A 28 15.62 -21.03 -12.30
N VAL A 29 16.74 -21.64 -12.66
CA VAL A 29 18.02 -21.49 -11.95
C VAL A 29 18.50 -20.04 -11.90
N HIS A 30 18.23 -19.24 -12.94
CA HIS A 30 18.59 -17.83 -12.93
C HIS A 30 17.79 -17.03 -11.89
N ARG A 31 16.48 -17.28 -11.77
CA ARG A 31 15.62 -16.64 -10.76
C ARG A 31 15.96 -17.09 -9.34
N GLU A 32 16.27 -18.37 -9.16
CA GLU A 32 16.76 -18.89 -7.87
C GLU A 32 18.04 -18.18 -7.43
N ARG A 33 18.98 -17.96 -8.36
CA ARG A 33 20.22 -17.24 -8.10
C ARG A 33 19.96 -15.79 -7.68
N GLN A 34 19.10 -15.07 -8.41
CA GLN A 34 18.77 -13.67 -8.06
C GLN A 34 18.12 -13.56 -6.68
N TRP A 35 17.20 -14.46 -6.33
CA TRP A 35 16.65 -14.51 -4.97
C TRP A 35 17.71 -14.79 -3.92
N SER A 36 18.61 -15.74 -4.20
CA SER A 36 19.70 -16.07 -3.27
C SER A 36 20.67 -14.89 -3.08
N GLU A 37 20.95 -14.14 -4.15
CA GLU A 37 21.76 -12.91 -4.10
C GLU A 37 21.04 -11.82 -3.30
N TRP A 38 19.73 -11.62 -3.52
CA TRP A 38 18.90 -10.72 -2.73
C TRP A 38 18.90 -11.07 -1.23
N CYS A 39 18.77 -12.36 -0.88
CA CYS A 39 18.84 -12.80 0.52
C CYS A 39 20.23 -12.56 1.12
N ARG A 40 21.30 -12.85 0.38
CA ARG A 40 22.68 -12.69 0.84
C ARG A 40 23.11 -11.23 0.95
N TRP A 41 22.59 -10.35 0.11
CA TRP A 41 22.87 -8.91 0.15
C TRP A 41 22.61 -8.33 1.54
N ALA A 42 21.52 -8.77 2.17
CA ALA A 42 21.13 -8.34 3.49
C ALA A 42 21.45 -9.38 4.58
N ASP A 43 22.43 -10.27 4.38
CA ASP A 43 22.82 -11.30 5.36
C ASP A 43 21.64 -12.14 5.92
N TRP A 44 20.64 -12.37 5.07
CA TRP A 44 19.37 -13.05 5.38
C TRP A 44 18.47 -12.31 6.39
N GLU A 45 18.63 -11.00 6.54
CA GLU A 45 17.82 -10.19 7.45
C GLU A 45 16.47 -9.80 6.85
N TRP A 46 16.39 -9.60 5.53
CA TRP A 46 15.12 -9.26 4.89
C TRP A 46 14.16 -10.44 4.87
N THR A 47 12.92 -10.14 5.25
CA THR A 47 11.89 -11.16 5.44
C THR A 47 10.76 -11.05 4.41
N ASP A 48 9.85 -12.03 4.41
CA ASP A 48 8.60 -11.94 3.67
C ASP A 48 7.78 -10.69 4.03
N ALA A 49 7.84 -10.25 5.29
CA ALA A 49 7.14 -9.06 5.75
C ALA A 49 7.75 -7.77 5.15
N ASP A 50 9.07 -7.73 4.96
CA ASP A 50 9.74 -6.62 4.29
C ASP A 50 9.38 -6.61 2.81
N LEU A 51 9.40 -7.77 2.13
CA LEU A 51 8.93 -7.91 0.76
C LEU A 51 7.49 -7.41 0.59
N ALA A 52 6.59 -7.85 1.49
CA ALA A 52 5.20 -7.41 1.52
C ALA A 52 5.06 -5.89 1.67
N ARG A 53 5.87 -5.31 2.56
CA ARG A 53 5.89 -3.87 2.83
C ARG A 53 6.34 -3.08 1.61
N VAL A 54 7.42 -3.49 0.94
CA VAL A 54 7.90 -2.83 -0.28
C VAL A 54 6.87 -2.90 -1.39
N ILE A 55 6.27 -4.07 -1.64
CA ILE A 55 5.24 -4.23 -2.67
C ILE A 55 4.03 -3.33 -2.38
N ALA A 56 3.55 -3.28 -1.14
CA ALA A 56 2.44 -2.40 -0.76
C ALA A 56 2.79 -0.92 -0.94
N TYR A 57 4.00 -0.52 -0.54
CA TYR A 57 4.49 0.84 -0.73
C TYR A 57 4.55 1.21 -2.22
N LEU A 58 5.17 0.38 -3.05
CA LEU A 58 5.28 0.63 -4.50
C LEU A 58 3.90 0.71 -5.17
N ARG A 59 2.96 -0.17 -4.80
CA ARG A 59 1.57 -0.07 -5.28
C ARG A 59 0.92 1.27 -4.92
N SER A 60 1.15 1.77 -3.71
CA SER A 60 0.64 3.08 -3.30
C SER A 60 1.27 4.23 -4.12
N GLN A 61 2.56 4.14 -4.44
CA GLN A 61 3.25 5.15 -5.24
C GLN A 61 2.82 5.10 -6.72
N ILE A 62 2.55 3.92 -7.26
CA ILE A 62 2.00 3.74 -8.61
C ILE A 62 0.60 4.35 -8.70
N GLN A 63 -0.27 4.06 -7.72
CA GLN A 63 -1.61 4.66 -7.65
C GLN A 63 -1.57 6.19 -7.54
N ALA A 64 -0.55 6.73 -6.85
CA ALA A 64 -0.33 8.17 -6.73
C ALA A 64 0.37 8.80 -7.95
N GLY A 65 0.68 8.03 -9.00
CA GLY A 65 1.38 8.51 -10.20
C GLY A 65 2.86 8.88 -9.99
N LYS A 66 3.46 8.48 -8.87
CA LYS A 66 4.85 8.81 -8.49
C LYS A 66 5.87 7.79 -8.98
N ARG A 67 5.41 6.58 -9.32
CA ARG A 67 6.22 5.47 -9.83
C ARG A 67 5.48 4.81 -10.99
N ASN A 68 6.24 4.18 -11.87
CA ASN A 68 5.70 3.40 -12.98
C ASN A 68 5.45 1.96 -12.55
N GLU A 69 4.52 1.26 -13.22
CA GLU A 69 4.22 -0.16 -12.98
C GLU A 69 5.47 -1.07 -13.06
N GLY A 70 6.45 -0.65 -13.87
CA GLY A 70 7.75 -1.32 -13.99
C GLY A 70 8.49 -1.51 -12.66
N ALA A 71 8.19 -0.74 -11.61
CA ALA A 71 8.79 -0.90 -10.28
C ALA A 71 8.48 -2.25 -9.63
N LEU A 72 7.36 -2.89 -9.99
CA LEU A 72 6.97 -4.21 -9.47
C LEU A 72 7.53 -5.38 -10.31
N LYS A 73 8.25 -5.10 -11.40
CA LYS A 73 8.90 -6.16 -12.19
C LYS A 73 10.00 -6.82 -11.38
N PHE A 74 10.13 -8.13 -11.54
CA PHE A 74 11.12 -8.94 -10.82
C PHE A 74 12.54 -8.39 -10.89
N ASP A 75 13.02 -8.03 -12.08
CA ASP A 75 14.40 -7.56 -12.23
C ASP A 75 14.64 -6.21 -11.53
N ASN A 76 13.60 -5.38 -11.37
CA ASN A 76 13.71 -4.11 -10.64
C ASN A 76 13.56 -4.29 -9.12
N LEU A 77 12.73 -5.24 -8.68
CA LEU A 77 12.44 -5.43 -7.25
C LEU A 77 13.41 -6.41 -6.58
N ILE A 78 13.75 -7.51 -7.26
CA ILE A 78 14.57 -8.60 -6.73
C ILE A 78 15.95 -8.62 -7.40
N GLY A 79 16.00 -8.34 -8.70
CA GLY A 79 17.26 -8.28 -9.45
C GLY A 79 18.17 -7.10 -9.11
N SER A 80 17.68 -6.11 -8.36
CA SER A 80 18.46 -4.95 -7.88
C SER A 80 18.29 -4.78 -6.37
N PRO A 81 19.07 -5.52 -5.55
CA PRO A 81 18.96 -5.47 -4.08
C PRO A 81 19.17 -4.08 -3.50
N ASP A 82 20.02 -3.26 -4.11
CA ASP A 82 20.23 -1.85 -3.76
C ASP A 82 18.91 -1.04 -3.80
N ARG A 83 18.16 -1.17 -4.90
CA ARG A 83 16.86 -0.49 -5.04
C ARG A 83 15.83 -1.00 -4.04
N PHE A 84 15.85 -2.30 -3.77
CA PHE A 84 14.97 -2.90 -2.77
C PHE A 84 15.23 -2.30 -1.39
N GLU A 85 16.50 -2.15 -1.00
CA GLU A 85 16.87 -1.54 0.27
C GLU A 85 16.37 -0.09 0.39
N GLU A 86 16.56 0.70 -0.66
CA GLU A 86 16.07 2.08 -0.73
C GLU A 86 14.55 2.15 -0.57
N ASP A 87 13.80 1.35 -1.35
CA ASP A 87 12.34 1.32 -1.27
C ASP A 87 11.85 0.77 0.08
N LEU A 88 12.57 -0.17 0.70
CA LEU A 88 12.27 -0.66 2.06
C LEU A 88 12.41 0.44 3.11
N ASN A 89 13.47 1.25 3.02
CA ASN A 89 13.69 2.37 3.92
C ASN A 89 12.61 3.44 3.74
N LEU A 90 12.27 3.78 2.49
CA LEU A 90 11.17 4.69 2.18
C LEU A 90 9.83 4.17 2.69
N ALA A 91 9.56 2.87 2.54
CA ALA A 91 8.33 2.25 3.02
C ALA A 91 8.25 2.26 4.56
N LYS A 92 9.37 2.01 5.26
CA LYS A 92 9.47 2.12 6.72
C LYS A 92 9.22 3.56 7.18
N GLU A 93 9.79 4.55 6.50
CA GLU A 93 9.62 5.96 6.85
C GLU A 93 8.18 6.45 6.60
N SER A 94 7.60 6.05 5.47
CA SER A 94 6.19 6.32 5.16
C SER A 94 5.24 5.73 6.21
N ALA A 95 5.53 4.52 6.69
CA ALA A 95 4.75 3.88 7.75
C ALA A 95 4.88 4.58 9.12
N LYS A 96 6.03 5.20 9.42
CA LYS A 96 6.18 6.04 10.63
C LYS A 96 5.40 7.34 10.50
N ALA A 97 5.49 8.00 9.35
CA ALA A 97 4.76 9.24 9.09
C ALA A 97 3.24 9.05 9.22
N SER A 98 2.70 7.93 8.71
CA SER A 98 1.28 7.62 8.84
C SER A 98 0.86 7.30 10.28
N ARG A 99 1.72 6.65 11.08
CA ARG A 99 1.46 6.42 12.52
C ARG A 99 1.46 7.70 13.33
N LEU A 100 2.30 8.68 12.98
CA LEU A 100 2.34 9.99 13.61
C LEU A 100 1.14 10.85 13.23
N TYR A 101 0.53 10.59 12.07
CA TYR A 101 -0.72 11.22 11.66
C TYR A 101 -1.91 10.54 12.38
N ARG A 102 -2.13 10.89 13.64
CA ARG A 102 -3.43 10.62 14.30
C ARG A 102 -4.47 11.46 13.53
N PRO A 103 -5.45 10.84 12.83
CA PRO A 103 -6.52 11.63 12.25
C PRO A 103 -7.17 12.42 13.39
N LYS A 104 -7.25 13.75 13.23
CA LYS A 104 -8.13 14.54 14.11
C LYS A 104 -9.51 13.88 14.02
N PRO A 105 -10.18 13.62 15.16
CA PRO A 105 -11.56 13.15 15.11
C PRO A 105 -12.33 14.13 14.22
N GLN A 106 -12.94 13.62 13.14
CA GLN A 106 -13.80 14.43 12.31
C GLN A 106 -14.88 15.02 13.24
N PRO A 107 -15.14 16.34 13.19
CA PRO A 107 -16.33 16.86 13.84
C PRO A 107 -17.52 16.13 13.25
N THR A 108 -18.24 15.40 14.09
CA THR A 108 -19.53 14.81 13.75
C THR A 108 -20.38 15.88 13.08
N PRO A 109 -20.98 15.63 11.91
CA PRO A 109 -21.91 16.59 11.35
C PRO A 109 -22.99 16.90 12.41
N PRO A 110 -23.32 18.17 12.66
CA PRO A 110 -24.38 18.51 13.59
C PRO A 110 -25.67 17.78 13.16
N PRO A 111 -26.48 17.29 14.12
CA PRO A 111 -27.76 16.67 13.78
C PRO A 111 -28.53 17.63 12.90
N SER A 112 -28.94 17.15 11.73
CA SER A 112 -29.75 17.89 10.77
C SER A 112 -31.03 18.34 11.48
N GLN A 113 -31.07 19.59 11.92
CA GLN A 113 -32.32 20.19 12.37
C GLN A 113 -33.18 20.30 11.12
N GLY A 114 -34.31 19.58 11.15
CA GLY A 114 -35.19 19.38 10.01
C GLY A 114 -35.45 20.67 9.25
N LEU A 115 -35.12 20.65 7.96
CA LEU A 115 -35.75 21.55 7.02
C LEU A 115 -37.27 21.37 7.16
N PRO A 116 -38.05 22.43 7.36
CA PRO A 116 -39.51 22.33 7.36
C PRO A 116 -39.95 21.71 6.04
N SER A 117 -40.98 20.86 6.12
CA SER A 117 -41.52 20.20 4.93
C SER A 117 -41.92 21.25 3.89
N LEU A 118 -41.84 20.89 2.61
CA LEU A 118 -42.23 21.76 1.49
C LEU A 118 -43.66 22.29 1.65
N ASP A 119 -44.51 21.59 2.39
CA ASP A 119 -45.88 22.00 2.71
C ASP A 119 -45.93 23.10 3.78
N GLU A 120 -45.08 23.06 4.80
CA GLU A 120 -44.99 24.11 5.83
C GLU A 120 -44.42 25.42 5.24
N ALA A 121 -43.48 25.31 4.29
CA ALA A 121 -42.94 26.48 3.58
C ALA A 121 -43.99 27.18 2.71
N LYS A 122 -44.95 26.43 2.14
CA LYS A 122 -46.06 26.99 1.35
C LYS A 122 -47.09 27.70 2.23
N GLU A 123 -47.41 27.16 3.41
CA GLU A 123 -48.32 27.81 4.35
C GLU A 123 -47.78 29.14 4.88
N TRP A 124 -46.47 29.22 5.15
CA TRP A 124 -45.83 30.47 5.54
C TRP A 124 -45.87 31.54 4.44
N ALA A 125 -45.64 31.15 3.19
CA ALA A 125 -45.71 32.05 2.04
C ALA A 125 -47.15 32.55 1.77
N ALA A 126 -48.17 31.72 2.06
CA ALA A 126 -49.57 32.12 1.96
C ALA A 126 -49.96 33.13 3.04
N LYS A 127 -49.56 32.90 4.30
CA LYS A 127 -49.83 33.82 5.42
C LYS A 127 -49.19 35.20 5.25
N LEU A 128 -48.05 35.29 4.57
CA LEU A 128 -47.37 36.57 4.32
C LEU A 128 -48.06 37.42 3.24
N LYS A 129 -48.76 36.79 2.29
CA LYS A 129 -49.54 37.49 1.26
C LYS A 129 -50.86 38.07 1.76
N GLU A 130 -51.35 37.63 2.91
CA GLU A 130 -52.60 38.11 3.52
C GLU A 130 -52.40 39.32 4.44
N LYS A 131 -51.14 39.71 4.69
CA LYS A 131 -50.75 40.84 5.56
C LYS A 131 -50.17 42.05 4.81
N LEU A 132 -50.23 42.05 3.48
CA LEU A 132 -49.87 43.19 2.63
C LEU A 132 -51.13 43.76 1.96
#